data_AF-A0A422P3Y7-F1
#
_entry.id   AF-A0A422P3Y7-F1
#
_cell.length_a   1.000
_cell.length_b   1.000
_cell.length_c   1.000
_cell.angle_alpha   90.00
_cell.angle_beta   90.00
_cell.angle_gamma   90.00
#
_symmetry.space_group_name_H-M   'P 1'
#
loop_
_entity.id
_entity.type
_entity.pdbx_description
1 polymer ?
#
loop_
_entity_poly.entity_id
_entity_poly.type
_entity_poly.pdbx_seq_one_letter_code
_entity_poly.pdbx_strand_id
1 'polypeptide(L)'
;MAPRPKLTRLQKKKQEREREREERREAQEAEVHSRRTRREAERRRKEDHEREEEERLIAEEEALQNLRDEKKRLEEEEYAKWVDAIGLEERGELGDEEHMRRETLIAFLRERAVEVDAREEHQQKQTERVAQPSPTTAVRAADESARNILVLGDVAREYGVTVEVLVKVIETLLADGVISGVFDDRGKFIFVAEAHYLKLALFIQQRGRVSVKELVRECNRVVLS
;
A
#
# COMPACT_ATOMS: atom_id res chain seq x y z
N MET A 1 -88.06 -73.28 39.29
CA MET A 1 -87.81 -72.90 37.88
C MET A 1 -86.33 -73.08 37.59
N ALA A 2 -86.05 -74.01 36.67
CA ALA A 2 -84.78 -74.56 36.19
C ALA A 2 -83.61 -74.69 37.20
N PRO A 3 -83.35 -75.89 37.77
CA PRO A 3 -82.09 -76.11 38.50
C PRO A 3 -80.94 -75.88 37.52
N ARG A 4 -80.04 -74.93 37.84
CA ARG A 4 -78.81 -74.72 37.05
C ARG A 4 -78.17 -76.09 36.87
N PRO A 5 -77.96 -76.57 35.62
CA PRO A 5 -77.45 -77.91 35.41
C PRO A 5 -76.14 -78.01 36.18
N LYS A 6 -76.08 -78.96 37.12
CA LYS A 6 -74.84 -79.21 37.86
C LYS A 6 -73.81 -79.59 36.81
N LEU A 7 -72.88 -78.67 36.55
CA LEU A 7 -71.86 -78.85 35.53
C LEU A 7 -71.21 -80.20 35.75
N THR A 8 -71.24 -81.03 34.71
CA THR A 8 -70.62 -82.35 34.75
C THR A 8 -69.13 -82.20 35.06
N ARG A 9 -68.50 -83.23 35.64
CA ARG A 9 -67.05 -83.23 35.93
C ARG A 9 -66.23 -82.79 34.72
N LEU A 10 -66.68 -83.13 33.50
CA LEU A 10 -66.08 -82.71 32.23
C LEU A 10 -66.22 -81.21 31.96
N GLN A 11 -67.37 -80.59 32.25
CA GLN A 11 -67.58 -79.15 32.05
C GLN A 11 -66.77 -78.29 33.03
N LYS A 12 -66.63 -78.73 34.29
CA LYS A 12 -65.75 -78.07 35.27
C LYS A 12 -64.27 -78.14 34.85
N LYS A 13 -63.81 -79.33 34.43
CA LYS A 13 -62.44 -79.51 33.90
C LYS A 13 -62.19 -78.67 32.64
N LYS A 14 -63.21 -78.48 31.79
CA LYS A 14 -63.12 -77.62 30.60
C LYS A 14 -63.01 -76.14 30.97
N GLN A 15 -63.80 -75.66 31.93
CA GLN A 15 -63.74 -74.27 32.40
C GLN A 15 -62.43 -73.94 33.11
N GLU A 16 -61.91 -74.87 33.93
CA GLU A 16 -60.61 -74.73 34.57
C GLU A 16 -59.49 -74.63 33.53
N ARG A 17 -59.51 -75.51 32.53
CA ARG A 17 -58.55 -75.47 31.40
C ARG A 17 -58.68 -74.20 30.53
N GLU A 18 -59.88 -73.66 30.38
CA GLU A 18 -60.11 -72.40 29.65
C GLU A 18 -59.59 -71.19 30.46
N ARG A 19 -59.84 -71.14 31.77
CA ARG A 19 -59.29 -70.11 32.67
C ARG A 19 -57.77 -70.16 32.73
N GLU A 20 -57.18 -71.33 32.89
CA GLU A 20 -55.72 -71.50 32.88
C GLU A 20 -55.12 -71.03 31.53
N ARG A 21 -55.82 -71.27 30.42
CA ARG A 21 -55.39 -70.80 29.10
C ARG A 21 -55.53 -69.28 28.94
N GLU A 22 -56.57 -68.68 29.52
CA GLU A 22 -56.81 -67.25 29.51
C GLU A 22 -55.82 -66.52 30.41
N GLU A 23 -55.61 -66.99 31.65
CA GLU A 23 -54.58 -66.51 32.56
C GLU A 23 -53.18 -66.64 31.94
N ARG A 24 -52.89 -67.75 31.25
CA ARG A 24 -51.63 -67.91 30.53
C ARG A 24 -51.49 -66.93 29.37
N ARG A 25 -52.58 -66.59 28.67
CA ARG A 25 -52.57 -65.58 27.59
C ARG A 25 -52.40 -64.18 28.16
N GLU A 26 -53.13 -63.84 29.20
CA GLU A 26 -53.04 -62.55 29.88
C GLU A 26 -51.64 -62.36 30.50
N ALA A 27 -51.07 -63.40 31.12
CA ALA A 27 -49.70 -63.38 31.61
C ALA A 27 -48.68 -63.20 30.46
N GLN A 28 -48.89 -63.88 29.32
CA GLN A 28 -48.04 -63.71 28.13
C GLN A 28 -48.16 -62.29 27.54
N GLU A 29 -49.36 -61.72 27.49
CA GLU A 29 -49.61 -60.37 26.99
C GLU A 29 -49.04 -59.31 27.92
N ALA A 30 -49.21 -59.48 29.24
CA ALA A 30 -48.62 -58.62 30.26
C ALA A 30 -47.08 -58.67 30.23
N GLU A 31 -46.49 -59.86 30.03
CA GLU A 31 -45.04 -60.02 29.87
C GLU A 31 -44.54 -59.32 28.60
N VAL A 32 -45.23 -59.48 27.46
CA VAL A 32 -44.88 -58.80 26.21
C VAL A 32 -45.01 -57.28 26.35
N HIS A 33 -46.08 -56.80 26.98
CA HIS A 33 -46.29 -55.37 27.23
C HIS A 33 -45.22 -54.80 28.17
N SER A 34 -44.94 -55.46 29.30
CA SER A 34 -43.88 -55.08 30.24
C SER A 34 -42.50 -55.07 29.57
N ARG A 35 -42.21 -56.08 28.73
CA ARG A 35 -40.97 -56.13 27.95
C ARG A 35 -40.89 -55.00 26.94
N ARG A 36 -42.01 -54.63 26.30
CA ARG A 36 -42.08 -53.51 25.36
C ARG A 36 -41.88 -52.17 26.06
N THR A 37 -42.57 -51.91 27.16
CA THR A 37 -42.42 -50.66 27.92
C THR A 37 -41.01 -50.52 28.48
N ARG A 38 -40.40 -51.61 28.98
CA ARG A 38 -38.99 -51.61 29.41
C ARG A 38 -38.05 -51.26 28.26
N ARG A 39 -38.23 -51.87 27.08
CA ARG A 39 -37.42 -51.57 25.88
C ARG A 39 -37.60 -50.12 25.41
N GLU A 40 -38.82 -49.61 25.40
CA GLU A 40 -39.10 -48.21 25.04
C GLU A 40 -38.49 -47.24 26.05
N ALA A 41 -38.54 -47.56 27.35
CA ALA A 41 -37.90 -46.76 28.40
C ALA A 41 -36.37 -46.78 28.31
N GLU A 42 -35.76 -47.94 28.05
CA GLU A 42 -34.32 -48.08 27.80
C GLU A 42 -33.90 -47.29 26.56
N ARG A 43 -34.69 -47.32 25.48
CA ARG A 43 -34.41 -46.52 24.28
C ARG A 43 -34.49 -45.02 24.54
N ARG A 44 -35.51 -44.54 25.28
CA ARG A 44 -35.61 -43.13 25.67
C ARG A 44 -34.42 -42.66 26.50
N ARG A 45 -34.01 -43.45 27.49
CA ARG A 45 -32.81 -43.14 28.30
C ARG A 45 -31.54 -43.07 27.45
N LYS A 46 -31.42 -43.96 26.47
CA LYS A 46 -30.29 -43.95 25.54
C LYS A 46 -30.33 -42.72 24.63
N GLU A 47 -31.48 -42.39 24.06
CA GLU A 47 -31.67 -41.19 23.25
C GLU A 47 -31.45 -39.89 24.05
N ASP A 48 -31.88 -39.83 25.32
CA ASP A 48 -31.61 -38.70 26.23
C ASP A 48 -30.11 -38.55 26.50
N HIS A 49 -29.42 -39.65 26.78
CA HIS A 49 -27.97 -39.66 26.99
C HIS A 49 -27.21 -39.26 25.73
N GLU A 50 -27.62 -39.76 24.55
CA GLU A 50 -27.02 -39.40 23.27
C GLU A 50 -27.19 -37.89 22.99
N ARG A 51 -28.38 -37.32 23.26
CA ARG A 51 -28.60 -35.87 23.16
C ARG A 51 -27.72 -35.07 24.11
N GLU A 52 -27.60 -35.51 25.36
CA GLU A 52 -26.75 -34.85 26.35
C GLU A 52 -25.27 -34.90 25.94
N GLU A 53 -24.81 -36.01 25.37
CA GLU A 53 -23.46 -36.13 24.82
C GLU A 53 -23.24 -35.22 23.60
N GLU A 54 -24.20 -35.16 22.67
CA GLU A 54 -24.16 -34.26 21.51
C GLU A 54 -24.11 -32.78 21.95
N GLU A 55 -24.93 -32.40 22.92
CA GLU A 55 -24.91 -31.04 23.49
C GLU A 55 -23.56 -30.72 24.14
N ARG A 56 -22.96 -31.67 24.87
CA ARG A 56 -21.63 -31.49 25.47
C ARG A 56 -20.54 -31.34 24.42
N LEU A 57 -20.61 -32.10 23.33
CA LEU A 57 -19.65 -32.01 22.22
C LEU A 57 -19.76 -30.67 21.50
N ILE A 58 -20.98 -30.20 21.22
CA ILE A 58 -21.21 -28.88 20.62
C ILE A 58 -20.68 -27.78 21.53
N ALA A 59 -20.97 -27.85 22.84
CA ALA A 59 -20.47 -26.86 23.79
C ALA A 59 -18.94 -26.85 23.89
N GLU A 60 -18.28 -28.02 23.81
CA GLU A 60 -16.82 -28.13 23.78
C GLU A 60 -16.24 -27.53 22.48
N GLU A 61 -16.85 -27.80 21.33
CA GLU A 61 -16.44 -27.25 20.04
C GLU A 61 -16.61 -25.73 19.99
N GLU A 62 -17.73 -25.20 20.47
CA GLU A 62 -17.99 -23.75 20.58
C GLU A 62 -16.98 -23.07 21.52
N ALA A 63 -16.64 -23.70 22.65
CA ALA A 63 -15.62 -23.18 23.56
C ALA A 63 -14.24 -23.11 22.89
N LEU A 64 -13.87 -24.14 22.14
CA LEU A 64 -12.61 -24.17 21.39
C LEU A 64 -12.58 -23.11 20.28
N GLN A 65 -13.70 -22.90 19.59
CA GLN A 65 -13.82 -21.90 18.54
C GLN A 65 -13.72 -20.48 19.11
N ASN A 66 -14.39 -20.18 20.22
CA ASN A 66 -14.26 -18.90 20.91
C ASN A 66 -12.81 -18.60 21.34
N LEU A 67 -12.08 -19.61 21.84
CA LEU A 67 -10.66 -19.45 22.17
C LEU A 67 -9.79 -19.16 20.93
N ARG A 68 -10.09 -19.81 19.80
CA ARG A 68 -9.39 -19.55 18.54
C ARG A 68 -9.65 -18.15 18.03
N ASP A 69 -10.90 -17.70 18.07
CA ASP A 69 -11.30 -16.38 17.60
C ASP A 69 -10.73 -15.27 18.49
N GLU A 70 -10.73 -15.46 19.82
CA GLU A 70 -10.08 -14.54 20.76
C GLU A 70 -8.57 -14.49 20.52
N LYS A 71 -7.91 -15.64 20.36
CA LYS A 71 -6.48 -15.70 20.04
C LYS A 71 -6.18 -14.98 18.73
N LYS A 72 -6.98 -15.23 17.70
CA LYS A 72 -6.85 -14.59 16.40
C LYS A 72 -7.02 -13.08 16.50
N ARG A 73 -7.98 -12.59 17.29
CA ARG A 73 -8.17 -11.16 17.53
C ARG A 73 -6.95 -10.53 18.20
N LEU A 74 -6.39 -11.20 19.21
CA LEU A 74 -5.15 -10.73 19.87
C LEU A 74 -3.98 -10.72 18.89
N GLU A 75 -3.82 -11.75 18.06
CA GLU A 75 -2.79 -11.79 17.01
C GLU A 75 -3.00 -10.67 15.97
N GLU A 76 -4.24 -10.39 15.58
CA GLU A 76 -4.59 -9.29 14.67
C GLU A 76 -4.31 -7.92 15.31
N GLU A 77 -4.62 -7.74 16.60
CA GLU A 77 -4.30 -6.52 17.36
C GLU A 77 -2.79 -6.34 17.55
N GLU A 78 -2.06 -7.41 17.84
CA GLU A 78 -0.60 -7.41 17.89
C GLU A 78 -0.02 -7.06 16.53
N TYR A 79 -0.49 -7.71 15.46
CA TYR A 79 -0.07 -7.40 14.09
C TYR A 79 -0.35 -5.93 13.75
N ALA A 80 -1.52 -5.40 14.08
CA ALA A 80 -1.84 -3.99 13.87
C ALA A 80 -0.89 -3.05 14.62
N LYS A 81 -0.56 -3.35 15.89
CA LYS A 81 0.44 -2.60 16.66
C LYS A 81 1.83 -2.68 16.03
N TRP A 82 2.25 -3.85 15.56
CA TRP A 82 3.53 -4.03 14.85
C TRP A 82 3.54 -3.27 13.52
N VAL A 83 2.44 -3.27 12.76
CA VAL A 83 2.32 -2.52 11.51
C VAL A 83 2.37 -1.01 11.74
N ASP A 84 1.70 -0.50 12.77
CA ASP A 84 1.74 0.93 13.11
C ASP A 84 3.14 1.36 13.58
N ALA A 85 3.77 0.57 14.45
CA ALA A 85 5.12 0.82 14.93
C ALA A 85 6.17 0.79 13.81
N ILE A 86 6.05 -0.14 12.85
CA ILE A 86 6.98 -0.26 11.72
C ILE A 86 6.66 0.81 10.65
N GLY A 87 5.39 1.12 10.39
CA GLY A 87 4.97 2.11 9.40
C GLY A 87 5.35 3.56 9.78
N LEU A 88 5.47 3.84 11.07
CA LEU A 88 6.01 5.11 11.58
C LEU A 88 7.54 5.19 11.50
N GLU A 89 8.26 4.06 11.39
CA GLU A 89 9.73 4.01 11.23
C GLU A 89 10.20 3.90 9.77
N GLU A 90 9.34 3.56 8.79
CA GLU A 90 9.73 3.58 7.36
C GLU A 90 9.92 5.03 6.85
N ARG A 91 9.39 6.03 7.56
CA ARG A 91 9.91 7.41 7.53
C ARG A 91 10.97 7.56 8.62
N GLY A 92 12.02 6.76 8.54
CA GLY A 92 13.12 6.83 9.50
C GLY A 92 13.79 8.20 9.42
N GLU A 93 14.55 8.56 10.44
CA GLU A 93 15.42 9.75 10.43
C GLU A 93 16.32 9.79 9.17
N LEU A 94 16.63 8.64 8.58
CA LEU A 94 17.28 8.50 7.27
C LEU A 94 16.47 9.09 6.11
N GLY A 95 15.15 8.87 6.08
CA GLY A 95 14.27 9.47 5.08
C GLY A 95 14.11 10.98 5.27
N ASP A 96 14.09 11.44 6.53
CA ASP A 96 14.07 12.87 6.84
C ASP A 96 15.39 13.55 6.45
N GLU A 97 16.53 12.92 6.70
CA GLU A 97 17.84 13.40 6.25
C GLU A 97 17.95 13.44 4.72
N GLU A 98 17.51 12.39 4.03
CA GLU A 98 17.49 12.36 2.56
C GLU A 98 16.55 13.41 1.99
N HIS A 99 15.39 13.62 2.62
CA HIS A 99 14.45 14.67 2.25
C HIS A 99 15.08 16.05 2.45
N MET A 100 15.76 16.29 3.57
CA MET A 100 16.48 17.54 3.82
C MET A 100 17.61 17.79 2.81
N ARG A 101 18.40 16.77 2.47
CA ARG A 101 19.44 16.88 1.43
C ARG A 101 18.84 17.26 0.08
N ARG A 102 17.72 16.61 -0.29
CA ARG A 102 16.98 16.91 -1.52
C ARG A 102 16.40 18.33 -1.52
N GLU A 103 15.79 18.78 -0.43
CA GLU A 103 15.25 20.14 -0.31
C GLU A 103 16.35 21.20 -0.38
N THR A 104 17.48 20.95 0.28
CA THR A 104 18.65 21.86 0.24
C THR A 104 19.21 21.96 -1.18
N LEU A 105 19.29 20.84 -1.89
CA LEU A 105 19.71 20.80 -3.29
C LEU A 105 18.73 21.56 -4.19
N ILE A 106 17.42 21.40 -4.00
CA ILE A 106 16.40 22.12 -4.76
C ILE A 106 16.54 23.63 -4.52
N ALA A 107 16.72 24.05 -3.27
CA ALA A 107 16.93 25.46 -2.93
C ALA A 107 18.17 26.03 -3.62
N PHE A 108 19.29 25.29 -3.61
CA PHE A 108 20.51 25.68 -4.31
C PHE A 108 20.30 25.84 -5.82
N LEU A 109 19.66 24.87 -6.48
CA LEU A 109 19.40 24.94 -7.93
C LEU A 109 18.49 26.12 -8.29
N ARG A 110 17.50 26.42 -7.45
CA ARG A 110 16.61 27.58 -7.61
C ARG A 110 17.35 28.90 -7.45
N GLU A 111 18.14 29.04 -6.40
CA GLU A 111 18.98 30.22 -6.18
C GLU A 111 19.91 30.44 -7.38
N ARG A 112 20.52 29.36 -7.87
CA ARG A 112 21.41 29.44 -9.04
C ARG A 112 20.70 29.88 -10.30
N ALA A 113 19.48 29.40 -10.56
CA ALA A 113 18.69 29.82 -11.70
C ALA A 113 18.38 31.33 -11.63
N VAL A 114 17.93 31.82 -10.48
CA VAL A 114 17.64 33.24 -10.26
C VAL A 114 18.91 34.10 -10.42
N GLU A 115 20.06 33.65 -9.94
CA GLU A 115 21.32 34.36 -10.17
C GLU A 115 21.66 34.51 -11.65
N VAL A 116 21.44 33.46 -12.44
CA VAL A 116 21.73 33.46 -13.88
C VAL A 116 20.80 34.43 -14.61
N ASP A 117 19.50 34.41 -14.29
CA ASP A 117 18.53 35.36 -14.83
C ASP A 117 18.87 36.82 -14.45
N ALA A 118 19.17 37.07 -13.18
CA ALA A 118 19.48 38.41 -12.68
C ALA A 118 20.77 38.97 -13.30
N ARG A 119 21.81 38.13 -13.48
CA ARG A 119 23.06 38.55 -14.11
C ARG A 119 22.85 38.98 -15.55
N GLU A 120 22.08 38.20 -16.32
CA GLU A 120 21.76 38.55 -17.70
C GLU A 120 20.99 39.87 -17.82
N GLU A 121 20.04 40.11 -16.92
CA GLU A 121 19.33 41.38 -16.87
C GLU A 121 20.26 42.56 -16.55
N HIS A 122 21.18 42.38 -15.58
CA HIS A 122 22.14 43.42 -15.22
C HIS A 122 23.10 43.70 -16.38
N GLN A 123 23.53 42.67 -17.11
CA GLN A 123 24.40 42.81 -18.27
C GLN A 123 23.67 43.59 -19.38
N GLN A 124 22.41 43.24 -19.67
CA GLN A 124 21.57 43.97 -20.64
C GLN A 124 21.40 45.45 -20.27
N LYS A 125 21.02 45.74 -19.01
CA LYS A 125 20.84 47.11 -18.51
C LYS A 125 22.12 47.94 -18.53
N GLN A 126 23.30 47.30 -18.38
CA GLN A 126 24.58 47.99 -18.52
C GLN A 126 24.95 48.27 -19.99
N THR A 127 24.72 47.32 -20.90
CA THR A 127 24.91 47.56 -22.35
C THR A 127 24.01 48.65 -22.90
N GLU A 128 22.78 48.79 -22.40
CA GLU A 128 21.87 49.88 -22.79
C GLU A 128 22.29 51.24 -22.22
N ARG A 129 23.01 51.27 -21.09
CA ARG A 129 23.47 52.51 -20.44
C ARG A 129 24.80 53.03 -20.96
N VAL A 130 25.64 52.21 -21.58
CA VAL A 130 27.01 52.59 -22.00
C VAL A 130 27.14 52.50 -23.52
N ALA A 131 26.78 53.59 -24.20
CA ALA A 131 27.07 53.81 -25.60
C ALA A 131 28.44 54.52 -25.80
N GLN A 132 29.57 53.97 -25.31
CA GLN A 132 30.94 54.28 -25.78
C GLN A 132 31.92 53.13 -25.46
N PRO A 133 32.79 52.68 -26.39
CA PRO A 133 33.68 51.54 -26.15
C PRO A 133 35.04 51.97 -25.58
N SER A 134 35.53 51.25 -24.57
CA SER A 134 36.95 51.22 -24.20
C SER A 134 37.42 49.74 -24.10
N PRO A 135 38.55 49.35 -24.71
CA PRO A 135 38.92 47.95 -24.84
C PRO A 135 39.90 47.55 -23.74
N THR A 136 39.41 47.24 -22.54
CA THR A 136 40.27 46.65 -21.49
C THR A 136 39.51 45.71 -20.55
N THR A 137 38.86 44.68 -21.08
CA THR A 137 38.17 43.68 -20.23
C THR A 137 38.25 42.24 -20.77
N ALA A 138 39.41 41.83 -21.30
CA ALA A 138 39.56 40.48 -21.86
C ALA A 138 39.95 39.39 -20.83
N VAL A 139 40.25 39.76 -19.56
CA VAL A 139 40.76 38.80 -18.55
C VAL A 139 39.69 38.35 -17.54
N ARG A 140 38.50 38.98 -17.51
CA ARG A 140 37.41 38.62 -16.58
C ARG A 140 36.34 37.68 -17.15
N ALA A 141 36.17 37.60 -18.47
CA ALA A 141 35.09 36.85 -19.11
C ALA A 141 35.21 35.31 -18.95
N ALA A 142 36.42 34.78 -18.83
CA ALA A 142 36.63 33.32 -18.75
C ALA A 142 36.18 32.70 -17.40
N ASP A 143 36.09 33.51 -16.33
CA ASP A 143 35.62 33.08 -15.00
C ASP A 143 34.09 33.18 -14.85
N GLU A 144 33.42 33.95 -15.72
CA GLU A 144 31.97 34.14 -15.71
C GLU A 144 31.22 33.05 -16.48
N SER A 145 31.73 32.58 -17.64
CA SER A 145 31.11 31.47 -18.38
C SER A 145 31.11 30.14 -17.60
N ALA A 146 32.02 29.97 -16.65
CA ALA A 146 32.08 28.80 -15.77
C ALA A 146 30.92 28.77 -14.75
N ARG A 147 30.26 29.91 -14.50
CA ARG A 147 29.19 30.02 -13.49
C ARG A 147 27.84 29.50 -13.97
N ASN A 148 27.56 29.55 -15.27
CA ASN A 148 26.31 29.03 -15.83
C ASN A 148 26.36 27.51 -16.04
N ILE A 149 27.55 26.91 -15.93
CA ILE A 149 27.79 25.50 -16.15
C ILE A 149 27.84 24.80 -14.79
N LEU A 150 26.93 23.86 -14.58
CA LEU A 150 26.84 23.00 -13.42
C LEU A 150 27.43 21.63 -13.74
N VAL A 151 28.48 21.21 -13.04
CA VAL A 151 29.03 19.85 -13.18
C VAL A 151 28.25 18.93 -12.24
N LEU A 152 27.46 18.02 -12.81
CA LEU A 152 26.53 17.20 -12.02
C LEU A 152 27.25 16.30 -11.01
N GLY A 153 28.42 15.78 -11.37
CA GLY A 153 29.22 14.93 -10.47
C GLY A 153 29.73 15.65 -9.23
N ASP A 154 30.16 16.91 -9.37
CA ASP A 154 30.69 17.70 -8.26
C ASP A 154 29.57 18.09 -7.30
N VAL A 155 28.43 18.54 -7.83
CA VAL A 155 27.23 18.87 -7.04
C VAL A 155 26.67 17.62 -6.35
N ALA A 156 26.59 16.49 -7.05
CA ALA A 156 26.14 15.24 -6.45
C ALA A 156 27.02 14.86 -5.23
N ARG A 157 28.34 15.04 -5.36
CA ARG A 157 29.30 14.78 -4.28
C ARG A 157 29.18 15.78 -3.12
N GLU A 158 28.97 17.05 -3.41
CA GLU A 158 28.83 18.11 -2.40
C GLU A 158 27.59 17.91 -1.53
N TYR A 159 26.47 17.54 -2.13
CA TYR A 159 25.18 17.34 -1.44
C TYR A 159 24.93 15.89 -1.00
N GLY A 160 25.88 14.98 -1.25
CA GLY A 160 25.79 13.58 -0.84
C GLY A 160 24.63 12.82 -1.52
N VAL A 161 24.28 13.20 -2.75
CA VAL A 161 23.22 12.56 -3.56
C VAL A 161 23.82 11.81 -4.74
N THR A 162 23.09 10.86 -5.32
CA THR A 162 23.52 10.24 -6.57
C THR A 162 23.24 11.17 -7.76
N VAL A 163 24.04 11.04 -8.82
CA VAL A 163 23.83 11.83 -10.06
C VAL A 163 22.46 11.56 -10.66
N GLU A 164 21.95 10.33 -10.58
CA GLU A 164 20.63 9.96 -11.07
C GLU A 164 19.50 10.70 -10.33
N VAL A 165 19.62 10.83 -9.00
CA VAL A 165 18.65 11.60 -8.19
C VAL A 165 18.72 13.07 -8.57
N LEU A 166 19.94 13.62 -8.72
CA LEU A 166 20.13 15.00 -9.16
C LEU A 166 19.51 15.27 -10.54
N VAL A 167 19.71 14.37 -11.51
CA VAL A 167 19.09 14.49 -12.85
C VAL A 167 17.57 14.50 -12.75
N LYS A 168 16.96 13.56 -12.01
CA LYS A 168 15.50 13.52 -11.81
C LYS A 168 14.97 14.79 -11.15
N VAL A 169 15.69 15.34 -10.18
CA VAL A 169 15.34 16.62 -9.55
C VAL A 169 15.36 17.75 -10.57
N ILE A 170 16.43 17.85 -11.36
CA ILE A 170 16.54 18.88 -12.42
C ILE A 170 15.43 18.71 -13.47
N GLU A 171 15.14 17.48 -13.92
CA GLU A 171 14.04 17.18 -14.86
C GLU A 171 12.68 17.62 -14.31
N THR A 172 12.42 17.39 -13.01
CA THR A 172 11.20 17.83 -12.35
C THR A 172 11.12 19.36 -12.33
N LEU A 173 12.21 20.04 -11.95
CA LEU A 173 12.26 21.50 -11.93
C LEU A 173 12.15 22.13 -13.33
N LEU A 174 12.65 21.46 -14.37
CA LEU A 174 12.47 21.85 -15.77
C LEU A 174 11.01 21.70 -16.20
N ALA A 175 10.36 20.60 -15.82
CA ALA A 175 8.94 20.34 -16.13
C ALA A 175 8.01 21.34 -15.43
N ASP A 176 8.36 21.74 -14.21
CA ASP A 176 7.65 22.77 -13.44
C ASP A 176 7.93 24.19 -13.97
N GLY A 177 8.90 24.36 -14.88
CA GLY A 177 9.32 25.66 -15.42
C GLY A 177 10.02 26.55 -14.40
N VAL A 178 10.49 25.98 -13.28
CA VAL A 178 11.19 26.71 -12.21
C VAL A 178 12.62 27.04 -12.62
N ILE A 179 13.26 26.15 -13.36
CA ILE A 179 14.58 26.37 -13.95
C ILE A 179 14.51 26.15 -15.45
N SER A 180 15.44 26.75 -16.18
CA SER A 180 15.61 26.52 -17.62
C SER A 180 17.09 26.21 -17.90
N GLY A 181 17.32 25.22 -18.75
CA GLY A 181 18.68 24.81 -19.10
C GLY A 181 18.73 23.57 -19.99
N VAL A 182 19.94 23.15 -20.33
CA VAL A 182 20.21 22.02 -21.23
C VAL A 182 21.25 21.09 -20.62
N PHE A 183 21.04 19.77 -20.74
CA PHE A 183 22.02 18.76 -20.39
C PHE A 183 23.05 18.55 -21.51
N ASP A 184 24.32 18.51 -21.14
CA ASP A 184 25.45 18.16 -22.00
C ASP A 184 25.72 16.66 -21.93
N ASP A 185 26.20 16.07 -23.03
CA ASP A 185 26.53 14.64 -23.12
C ASP A 185 27.68 14.22 -22.17
N ARG A 186 28.39 15.19 -21.60
CA ARG A 186 29.50 15.00 -20.64
C ARG A 186 29.07 15.09 -19.17
N GLY A 187 27.77 15.11 -18.88
CA GLY A 187 27.26 15.17 -17.50
C GLY A 187 27.34 16.56 -16.87
N LYS A 188 27.12 17.59 -17.69
CA LYS A 188 26.97 18.98 -17.23
C LYS A 188 25.55 19.46 -17.48
N PHE A 189 25.09 20.38 -16.66
CA PHE A 189 23.84 21.10 -16.88
C PHE A 189 24.14 22.58 -17.07
N ILE A 190 23.68 23.16 -18.18
CA ILE A 190 23.92 24.56 -18.52
C ILE A 190 22.63 25.32 -18.26
N PHE A 191 22.65 26.26 -17.32
CA PHE A 191 21.52 27.15 -17.08
C PHE A 191 21.34 28.11 -18.26
N VAL A 192 20.10 28.26 -18.71
CA VAL A 192 19.72 29.16 -19.80
C VAL A 192 18.62 30.09 -19.31
N ALA A 193 18.99 31.34 -19.06
CA ALA A 193 18.05 32.41 -18.73
C ALA A 193 17.01 32.67 -19.82
N GLU A 194 15.83 33.17 -19.42
CA GLU A 194 14.75 33.52 -20.36
C GLU A 194 15.22 34.55 -21.40
N ALA A 195 16.04 35.51 -20.96
CA ALA A 195 16.63 36.54 -21.77
C ALA A 195 17.49 36.00 -22.94
N HIS A 196 18.13 34.84 -22.77
CA HIS A 196 18.88 34.19 -23.85
C HIS A 196 17.96 33.73 -24.98
N TYR A 197 16.80 33.17 -24.66
CA TYR A 197 15.84 32.73 -25.68
C TYR A 197 15.29 33.91 -26.48
N LEU A 198 15.06 35.06 -25.83
CA LEU A 198 14.64 36.27 -26.54
C LEU A 198 15.70 36.75 -27.54
N LYS A 199 16.98 36.79 -27.12
CA LYS A 199 18.11 37.13 -28.01
C LYS A 199 18.17 36.17 -29.23
N LEU A 200 18.01 34.87 -28.99
CA LEU A 200 18.04 33.85 -30.04
C LEU A 200 16.81 33.92 -30.97
N ALA A 201 15.62 34.17 -30.43
CA ALA A 201 14.40 34.34 -31.20
C ALA A 201 14.49 35.56 -32.12
N LEU A 202 14.99 36.69 -31.61
CA LEU A 202 15.25 37.90 -32.40
C LEU A 202 16.26 37.63 -33.53
N PHE A 203 17.34 36.90 -33.25
CA PHE A 203 18.32 36.51 -34.27
C PHE A 203 17.68 35.69 -35.40
N ILE A 204 16.87 34.68 -35.05
CA ILE A 204 16.18 33.84 -36.02
C ILE A 204 15.19 34.66 -36.86
N GLN A 205 14.40 35.53 -36.22
CA GLN A 205 13.43 36.38 -36.91
C GLN A 205 14.10 37.36 -37.88
N GLN A 206 15.22 38.00 -37.47
CA GLN A 206 15.94 38.96 -38.30
C GLN A 206 16.62 38.30 -39.51
N ARG A 207 17.16 37.09 -39.33
CA ARG A 207 17.82 36.34 -40.43
C ARG A 207 16.83 35.60 -41.32
N GLY A 208 15.65 35.25 -40.82
CA GLY A 208 14.64 34.45 -41.52
C GLY A 208 15.07 32.99 -41.69
N ARG A 209 15.99 32.71 -42.63
CA ARG A 209 16.56 31.37 -42.84
C ARG A 209 17.92 31.27 -42.16
N VAL A 210 18.01 30.42 -41.15
CA VAL A 210 19.24 30.21 -40.37
C VAL A 210 19.70 28.77 -40.55
N SER A 211 20.99 28.58 -40.83
CA SER A 211 21.59 27.24 -40.84
C SER A 211 21.89 26.76 -39.41
N VAL A 212 21.84 25.45 -39.17
CA VAL A 212 22.18 24.87 -37.85
C VAL A 212 23.56 25.33 -37.36
N LYS A 213 24.54 25.47 -38.26
CA LYS A 213 25.89 25.95 -37.92
C LYS A 213 25.90 27.38 -37.40
N GLU A 214 25.09 28.26 -37.98
CA GLU A 214 24.98 29.65 -37.51
C GLU A 214 24.22 29.72 -36.19
N LEU A 215 23.14 28.96 -36.06
CA LEU A 215 22.38 28.91 -34.82
C LEU A 215 23.25 28.40 -33.67
N VAL A 216 24.03 27.34 -33.87
CA VAL A 216 24.97 26.84 -32.84
C VAL A 216 26.00 27.88 -32.44
N ARG A 217 26.55 28.64 -33.40
CA ARG A 217 27.50 29.73 -33.08
C ARG A 217 26.85 30.82 -32.25
N GLU A 218 25.62 31.18 -32.58
CA GLU A 218 24.85 32.19 -31.85
C GLU A 218 24.40 31.71 -30.47
N CYS A 219 23.96 30.45 -30.34
CA CYS A 219 23.67 29.84 -29.04
C CYS A 219 24.90 29.83 -28.15
N ASN A 220 26.04 29.36 -28.65
CA ASN A 220 27.29 29.37 -27.90
C ASN A 220 27.72 30.79 -27.54
N ARG A 221 27.47 31.78 -28.42
CA ARG A 221 27.76 33.18 -28.12
C ARG A 221 26.84 33.71 -27.03
N VAL A 222 25.54 33.47 -27.10
CA VAL A 222 24.55 34.05 -26.20
C VAL A 222 24.57 33.38 -24.82
N VAL A 223 24.79 32.07 -24.76
CA VAL A 223 24.74 31.30 -23.50
C VAL A 223 26.08 31.32 -22.76
N LEU A 224 27.20 31.53 -23.46
CA LEU A 224 28.55 31.56 -22.87
C LEU A 224 29.18 32.96 -22.84
N SER A 225 28.53 34.01 -23.35
CA SER A 225 28.96 35.41 -23.18
C SER A 225 28.69 35.91 -21.78
#